data_AF-A0A1W1ZYH4-F1
#
_entry.id   AF-A0A1W1ZYH4-F1
#
_cell.length_a   1.000
_cell.length_b   1.000
_cell.length_c   1.000
_cell.angle_alpha   90.00
_cell.angle_beta   90.00
_cell.angle_gamma   90.00
#
_symmetry.space_group_name_H-M   'P 1'
#
loop_
_entity.id
_entity.type
_entity.pdbx_description
1 polymer ?
#
loop_
_entity_poly.entity_id
_entity_poly.type
_entity_poly.pdbx_seq_one_letter_code
_entity_poly.pdbx_strand_id
1 'polypeptide(L)'
;MITTLAALAAVCLLSLALILIIPHFAATKILMGFLPQDIREAAKGHPDPSFGRLMIGYLLTALAVAGFAGVVFFLGADGIRRGYGFWLQFGRYMLFMYGYKLFDILVQDQYIVITKKYYVKFYPETKDCKSWDDRSFNTKNQIIRLIAFPFVCALTAWITLIIGR
;
A
#
# COMPACT_ATOMS: atom_id res chain seq x y z
N MET A 1 -19.18 -11.86 0.08
CA MET A 1 -18.63 -10.95 -0.96
C MET A 1 -18.77 -9.47 -0.62
N ILE A 2 -19.94 -8.96 -0.19
CA ILE A 2 -20.11 -7.54 0.20
C ILE A 2 -19.11 -7.12 1.29
N THR A 3 -18.90 -7.96 2.30
CA THR A 3 -17.91 -7.71 3.38
C THR A 3 -16.48 -7.51 2.85
N THR A 4 -16.10 -8.21 1.79
CA THR A 4 -14.80 -8.05 1.12
C THR A 4 -14.69 -6.70 0.42
N LEU A 5 -15.74 -6.28 -0.30
CA LEU A 5 -15.75 -4.99 -0.99
C LEU A 5 -15.73 -3.83 0.00
N ALA A 6 -16.47 -3.94 1.11
CA ALA A 6 -16.45 -2.94 2.18
C ALA A 6 -15.06 -2.85 2.83
N ALA A 7 -14.43 -3.99 3.13
CA ALA A 7 -13.09 -4.03 3.68
C ALA A 7 -12.04 -3.47 2.71
N LEU A 8 -12.16 -3.81 1.41
CA LEU A 8 -11.34 -3.24 0.35
C LEU A 8 -11.47 -1.71 0.30
N ALA A 9 -12.70 -1.19 0.26
CA ALA A 9 -12.95 0.25 0.24
C ALA A 9 -12.36 0.94 1.48
N ALA A 10 -12.54 0.36 2.67
CA ALA A 10 -11.97 0.89 3.91
C ALA A 10 -10.44 0.95 3.87
N VAL A 11 -9.77 -0.09 3.37
CA VAL A 11 -8.31 -0.12 3.23
C VAL A 11 -7.82 0.86 2.17
N CYS A 12 -8.52 1.00 1.05
CA CYS A 12 -8.20 2.02 0.04
C CYS A 12 -8.30 3.43 0.63
N LEU A 13 -9.37 3.73 1.39
CA LEU A 13 -9.52 5.03 2.05
C LEU A 13 -8.45 5.27 3.13
N LEU A 14 -8.16 4.26 3.96
CA LEU A 14 -7.12 4.35 4.98
C LEU A 14 -5.74 4.60 4.36
N SER A 15 -5.39 3.84 3.33
CA SER A 15 -4.11 3.99 2.63
C SER A 15 -4.02 5.33 1.89
N LEU A 16 -5.13 5.84 1.34
CA LEU A 16 -5.20 7.17 0.74
C LEU A 16 -5.01 8.28 1.79
N ALA A 17 -5.65 8.17 2.95
CA ALA A 17 -5.42 9.11 4.04
C ALA A 17 -3.95 9.08 4.47
N LEU A 18 -3.37 7.88 4.61
CA LEU A 18 -1.98 7.73 5.01
C LEU A 18 -1.02 8.34 4.00
N ILE A 19 -1.16 8.09 2.70
CA ILE A 19 -0.24 8.61 1.68
C ILE A 19 -0.26 10.15 1.60
N LEU A 20 -1.39 10.78 1.92
CA LEU A 20 -1.54 12.23 1.96
C LEU A 20 -0.99 12.85 3.24
N ILE A 21 -1.07 12.14 4.37
CA ILE A 21 -0.66 12.66 5.68
C ILE A 21 0.83 12.38 5.95
N ILE A 22 1.33 11.21 5.56
CA ILE A 22 2.67 10.73 5.92
C ILE A 22 3.83 11.66 5.52
N PRO A 23 3.78 12.46 4.42
CA PRO A 23 4.88 13.38 4.07
C PRO A 23 5.15 14.45 5.13
N HIS A 24 4.18 14.76 5.99
CA HIS A 24 4.35 15.71 7.09
C HIS A 24 5.12 15.13 8.29
N PHE A 25 5.25 13.80 8.36
CA PHE A 25 5.67 13.09 9.57
C PHE A 25 6.79 12.09 9.34
N ALA A 26 6.94 11.50 8.15
CA ALA A 26 7.96 10.49 7.91
C ALA A 26 9.35 11.10 7.70
N ALA A 27 10.37 10.34 8.08
CA ALA A 27 11.74 10.64 7.73
C ALA A 27 11.89 10.64 6.20
N THR A 28 12.59 11.64 5.66
CA THR A 28 12.85 11.83 4.23
C THR A 28 13.41 10.55 3.61
N LYS A 29 14.39 9.92 4.27
CA LYS A 29 15.02 8.69 3.77
C LYS A 29 14.01 7.54 3.59
N ILE A 30 13.04 7.44 4.49
CA ILE A 30 12.02 6.39 4.43
C ILE A 30 11.02 6.70 3.32
N LEU A 31 10.51 7.93 3.29
CA LEU A 31 9.51 8.35 2.31
C LEU A 31 10.06 8.30 0.88
N MET A 32 11.27 8.82 0.68
CA MET A 32 11.95 8.86 -0.61
C MET A 32 12.51 7.50 -1.02
N GLY A 33 12.72 6.58 -0.08
CA GLY A 33 13.28 5.26 -0.35
C GLY A 33 12.50 4.45 -1.40
N PHE A 34 11.20 4.76 -1.56
CA PHE A 34 10.30 4.14 -2.53
C PHE A 34 10.35 4.76 -3.93
N LEU A 35 10.98 5.93 -4.08
CA LEU A 35 11.06 6.67 -5.34
C LEU A 35 12.37 6.37 -6.11
N PRO A 36 12.42 6.70 -7.41
CA PRO A 36 13.61 6.59 -8.25
C PRO A 36 14.85 7.30 -7.72
N GLN A 37 16.01 6.87 -8.24
CA GLN A 37 17.31 7.29 -7.74
C GLN A 37 17.54 8.80 -7.87
N ASP A 38 17.17 9.42 -8.98
CA ASP A 38 17.30 10.87 -9.19
C ASP A 38 16.52 11.69 -8.14
N ILE A 39 15.29 11.28 -7.83
CA ILE A 39 14.46 11.90 -6.78
C ILE A 39 15.09 11.70 -5.40
N ARG A 40 15.56 10.48 -5.11
CA ARG A 40 16.22 10.17 -3.82
C ARG A 40 17.48 10.99 -3.61
N GLU A 41 18.28 11.17 -4.66
CA GLU A 41 19.50 11.95 -4.61
C GLU A 41 19.20 13.44 -4.42
N ALA A 42 18.23 13.98 -5.17
CA ALA A 42 17.79 15.36 -5.02
C ALA A 42 17.25 15.66 -3.60
N ALA A 43 16.51 14.72 -3.00
CA ALA A 43 15.94 14.88 -1.66
C ALA A 43 16.92 14.58 -0.50
N LYS A 44 18.15 14.13 -0.76
CA LYS A 44 19.08 13.63 0.28
C LYS A 44 19.44 14.68 1.35
N GLY A 45 19.43 15.95 0.97
CA GLY A 45 19.70 17.08 1.87
C GLY A 45 18.48 17.63 2.60
N HIS A 46 17.28 17.08 2.34
CA HIS A 46 16.05 17.60 2.93
C HIS A 46 16.00 17.31 4.44
N PRO A 47 15.74 18.32 5.29
CA PRO A 47 15.70 18.12 6.73
C PRO A 47 14.54 17.22 7.13
N ASP A 48 14.79 16.28 8.04
CA ASP A 48 13.71 15.48 8.60
C ASP A 48 12.76 16.32 9.47
N PRO A 49 11.48 15.91 9.59
CA PRO A 49 10.58 16.47 10.59
C PRO A 49 11.15 16.39 12.01
N SER A 50 10.62 17.22 12.91
CA SER A 50 11.00 17.17 14.33
C SER A 50 10.72 15.78 14.93
N PHE A 51 11.49 15.40 15.96
CA PHE A 51 11.39 14.08 16.59
C PHE A 51 9.96 13.67 16.97
N GLY A 52 9.17 14.57 17.55
CA GLY A 52 7.78 14.30 17.89
C GLY A 52 6.91 13.96 16.66
N ARG A 53 7.13 14.64 15.53
CA ARG A 53 6.44 14.33 14.27
C ARG A 53 6.90 12.99 13.69
N LEU A 54 8.19 12.68 13.77
CA LEU A 54 8.72 11.38 13.36
C LEU A 54 8.05 10.23 14.14
N MET A 55 7.88 10.38 15.46
CA MET A 55 7.22 9.36 16.28
C MET A 55 5.76 9.16 15.86
N ILE A 56 5.04 10.25 15.54
CA ILE A 56 3.68 10.16 14.99
C ILE A 56 3.69 9.41 13.65
N GLY A 57 4.63 9.72 12.75
CA GLY A 57 4.75 9.05 11.46
C GLY A 57 4.99 7.55 11.59
N TYR A 58 5.85 7.12 12.52
CA TYR A 58 6.08 5.71 12.81
C TYR A 58 4.86 5.02 13.40
N LEU A 59 4.17 5.67 14.35
CA LEU A 59 2.95 5.13 14.94
C LEU A 59 1.85 4.95 13.87
N LEU A 60 1.61 5.96 13.04
CA LEU A 60 0.62 5.91 11.96
C LEU A 60 0.93 4.78 10.97
N THR A 61 2.21 4.62 10.61
CA THR A 61 2.66 3.55 9.71
C THR A 61 2.45 2.17 10.34
N ALA A 62 2.82 2.01 11.62
CA ALA A 62 2.62 0.75 12.35
C ALA A 62 1.13 0.38 12.46
N LEU A 63 0.27 1.35 12.78
CA LEU A 63 -1.17 1.17 12.83
C LEU A 63 -1.76 0.80 11.46
N ALA A 64 -1.26 1.40 10.37
CA ALA A 64 -1.71 1.06 9.03
C ALA A 64 -1.33 -0.38 8.64
N VAL A 65 -0.10 -0.81 8.94
CA VAL A 65 0.35 -2.20 8.72
C VAL A 65 -0.49 -3.17 9.55
N ALA A 66 -0.72 -2.87 10.83
CA ALA A 66 -1.57 -3.66 11.70
C ALA A 66 -3.02 -3.71 11.19
N GLY A 67 -3.56 -2.59 10.70
CA GLY A 67 -4.90 -2.51 10.11
C GLY A 67 -5.04 -3.37 8.86
N PHE A 68 -4.05 -3.34 7.95
CA PHE A 68 -4.06 -4.19 6.76
C PHE A 68 -4.01 -5.69 7.13
N ALA A 69 -3.12 -6.07 8.05
CA ALA A 69 -3.05 -7.43 8.55
C ALA A 69 -4.36 -7.85 9.23
N GLY A 70 -4.92 -6.97 10.06
CA GLY A 70 -6.21 -7.17 10.73
C GLY A 70 -7.35 -7.42 9.75
N VAL A 71 -7.38 -6.72 8.61
CA VAL A 71 -8.37 -6.96 7.55
C VAL A 71 -8.19 -8.35 6.93
N VAL A 72 -6.96 -8.80 6.66
CA VAL A 72 -6.71 -10.14 6.13
C VAL A 72 -7.22 -11.22 7.09
N PHE A 73 -6.95 -11.08 8.39
CA PHE A 73 -7.47 -11.98 9.42
C PHE A 73 -8.99 -11.91 9.54
N PHE A 74 -9.57 -10.70 9.51
CA PHE A 74 -11.02 -10.50 9.54
C PHE A 74 -11.72 -11.17 8.37
N LEU A 75 -11.21 -11.02 7.14
CA LEU A 75 -11.77 -11.69 5.95
C LEU A 75 -11.65 -13.22 6.04
N GLY A 76 -10.62 -13.72 6.71
CA GLY A 76 -10.44 -15.13 7.02
C GLY A 76 -11.51 -15.64 7.98
N ALA A 77 -11.61 -15.01 9.15
CA ALA A 77 -12.57 -15.36 10.19
C ALA A 77 -14.03 -15.22 9.72
N ASP A 78 -14.37 -14.16 8.99
CA ASP A 78 -15.70 -13.99 8.37
C ASP A 78 -15.97 -15.07 7.31
N GLY A 79 -14.96 -15.50 6.56
CA GLY A 79 -15.08 -16.62 5.61
C GLY A 79 -15.40 -17.95 6.30
N ILE A 80 -14.65 -18.29 7.36
CA ILE A 80 -14.86 -19.50 8.16
C ILE A 80 -16.28 -19.51 8.75
N ARG A 81 -16.71 -18.41 9.37
CA ARG A 81 -18.06 -18.29 9.95
C ARG A 81 -19.18 -18.47 8.93
N ARG A 82 -18.91 -18.15 7.66
CA ARG A 82 -19.84 -18.32 6.53
C ARG A 82 -19.74 -19.68 5.85
N GLY A 83 -18.90 -20.58 6.36
CA GLY A 83 -18.69 -21.92 5.78
C GLY A 83 -17.96 -21.91 4.44
N TYR A 84 -17.11 -20.91 4.18
CA TYR A 84 -16.40 -20.82 2.90
C TYR A 84 -15.35 -21.93 2.80
N GLY A 85 -15.45 -22.73 1.73
CA GLY A 85 -14.38 -23.65 1.33
C GLY A 85 -13.20 -22.93 0.67
N PHE A 86 -12.17 -23.69 0.30
CA PHE A 86 -10.90 -23.16 -0.23
C PHE A 86 -11.09 -22.19 -1.39
N TRP A 87 -11.84 -22.57 -2.43
CA TRP A 87 -11.98 -21.76 -3.63
C TRP A 87 -12.67 -20.42 -3.38
N LEU A 88 -13.67 -20.40 -2.50
CA LEU A 88 -14.37 -19.17 -2.17
C LEU A 88 -13.50 -18.25 -1.31
N GLN A 89 -12.73 -18.81 -0.37
CA GLN A 89 -11.78 -18.06 0.43
C GLN A 89 -10.61 -17.52 -0.42
N PHE A 90 -10.11 -18.33 -1.34
CA PHE A 90 -9.09 -17.96 -2.30
C PHE A 90 -9.57 -16.82 -3.20
N GLY A 91 -10.73 -16.96 -3.86
CA GLY A 91 -11.31 -15.92 -4.71
C GLY A 91 -11.59 -14.62 -3.95
N ARG A 92 -11.93 -14.73 -2.67
CA ARG A 92 -12.10 -13.58 -1.77
C ARG A 92 -10.80 -12.82 -1.54
N TYR A 93 -9.70 -13.51 -1.24
CA TYR A 93 -8.39 -12.87 -1.09
C TYR A 93 -7.86 -12.32 -2.41
N MET A 94 -8.10 -13.02 -3.53
CA MET A 94 -7.79 -12.52 -4.87
C MET A 94 -8.49 -11.19 -5.14
N LEU A 95 -9.81 -11.12 -4.90
CA LEU A 95 -10.58 -9.87 -5.09
C LEU A 95 -10.00 -8.73 -4.25
N PHE A 96 -9.70 -8.99 -2.97
CA PHE A 96 -9.14 -7.99 -2.08
C PHE A 96 -7.75 -7.52 -2.54
N MET A 97 -6.82 -8.45 -2.81
CA MET A 97 -5.44 -8.13 -3.18
C MET A 97 -5.34 -7.44 -4.54
N TYR A 98 -6.02 -7.96 -5.57
CA TYR A 98 -6.03 -7.31 -6.89
C TYR A 98 -6.81 -5.99 -6.88
N GLY A 99 -7.91 -5.91 -6.14
CA GLY A 99 -8.67 -4.67 -6.00
C GLY A 99 -7.84 -3.57 -5.35
N TYR A 100 -7.15 -3.89 -4.24
CA TYR A 100 -6.26 -2.94 -3.57
C TYR A 100 -5.10 -2.54 -4.48
N LYS A 101 -4.54 -3.51 -5.21
CA LYS A 101 -3.43 -3.23 -6.12
C LYS A 101 -3.82 -2.37 -7.31
N LEU A 102 -5.01 -2.57 -7.85
CA LEU A 102 -5.55 -1.72 -8.90
C LEU A 102 -5.71 -0.28 -8.39
N PHE A 103 -6.20 -0.10 -7.16
CA PHE A 103 -6.30 1.20 -6.51
C PHE A 103 -4.93 1.87 -6.33
N ASP A 104 -3.94 1.15 -5.80
CA ASP A 104 -2.55 1.60 -5.67
C ASP A 104 -1.98 2.07 -7.01
N ILE A 105 -2.11 1.26 -8.06
CA ILE A 105 -1.60 1.57 -9.41
C ILE A 105 -2.25 2.81 -10.02
N LEU A 106 -3.58 2.96 -9.90
CA LEU A 106 -4.34 4.02 -10.58
C LEU A 106 -4.39 5.32 -9.77
N VAL A 107 -4.56 5.22 -8.46
CA VAL A 107 -4.80 6.38 -7.60
C VAL A 107 -3.51 6.83 -6.94
N GLN A 108 -2.78 5.93 -6.29
CA GLN A 108 -1.58 6.31 -5.53
C GLN A 108 -0.42 6.57 -6.47
N ASP A 109 -0.02 5.57 -7.26
CA ASP A 109 1.10 5.68 -8.18
C ASP A 109 0.80 6.65 -9.33
N GLN A 110 -0.27 6.41 -10.10
CA GLN A 110 -0.53 7.22 -11.29
C GLN A 110 -1.03 8.61 -10.93
N TYR A 111 -2.11 8.72 -10.15
CA TYR A 111 -2.74 10.03 -9.94
C TYR A 111 -1.97 10.91 -8.94
N ILE A 112 -1.63 10.39 -7.75
CA ILE A 112 -0.98 11.19 -6.70
C ILE A 112 0.49 11.43 -7.01
N VAL A 113 1.26 10.36 -7.27
CA VAL A 113 2.72 10.46 -7.44
C VAL A 113 3.07 11.07 -8.79
N ILE A 114 2.55 10.54 -9.90
CA ILE A 114 2.94 10.99 -11.26
C ILE A 114 2.14 12.21 -11.72
N THR A 115 0.80 12.10 -11.83
CA THR A 115 -0.03 13.15 -12.43
C THR A 115 -0.07 14.43 -11.59
N LYS A 116 -0.18 14.30 -10.27
CA LYS A 116 -0.24 15.46 -9.36
C LYS A 116 1.11 15.88 -8.80
N LYS A 117 2.16 15.08 -8.98
CA LYS A 117 3.50 15.31 -8.42
C LYS A 117 3.42 15.73 -6.95
N TYR A 118 2.54 15.08 -6.18
CA TYR A 118 2.11 15.56 -4.87
C TYR A 118 3.28 15.82 -3.90
N TYR A 119 4.29 14.95 -3.97
CA TYR A 119 5.50 15.03 -3.15
C TYR A 119 6.39 16.23 -3.45
N VAL A 120 6.34 16.82 -4.65
CA VAL A 120 7.11 18.04 -4.99
C VAL A 120 6.71 19.22 -4.11
N LYS A 121 5.48 19.23 -3.56
CA LYS A 121 5.04 20.24 -2.60
C LYS A 121 5.84 20.21 -1.29
N PHE A 122 6.32 19.03 -0.91
CA PHE A 122 7.10 18.79 0.30
C PHE A 122 8.60 18.83 0.02
N TYR A 123 9.00 18.41 -1.19
CA TYR A 123 10.38 18.30 -1.64
C TYR A 123 10.58 19.10 -2.93
N PRO A 124 10.49 20.43 -2.89
CA PRO A 124 10.55 21.29 -4.07
C PRO A 124 11.86 21.14 -4.85
N GLU A 125 12.95 20.74 -4.21
CA GLU A 125 14.24 20.43 -4.81
C GLU A 125 14.19 19.26 -5.81
N THR A 126 13.15 18.43 -5.75
CA THR A 126 12.97 17.29 -6.67
C THR A 126 12.20 17.68 -7.94
N LYS A 127 11.69 18.91 -8.06
CA LYS A 127 10.73 19.30 -9.12
C LYS A 127 11.20 19.01 -10.55
N ASP A 128 12.50 19.08 -10.80
CA ASP A 128 13.12 18.94 -12.13
C ASP A 128 13.62 17.50 -12.40
N CYS A 129 13.37 16.56 -11.47
CA CYS A 129 13.71 15.15 -11.66
C CYS A 129 12.88 14.54 -12.80
N LYS A 130 13.55 13.88 -13.74
CA LYS A 130 12.93 13.29 -14.93
C LYS A 130 11.97 12.16 -14.55
N SER A 131 12.24 11.46 -13.45
CA SER A 131 11.41 10.35 -13.01
C SER A 131 10.00 10.73 -12.56
N TRP A 132 9.68 12.02 -12.37
CA TRP A 132 8.28 12.43 -12.18
C TRP A 132 7.41 12.23 -13.43
N ASP A 133 8.03 12.15 -14.61
CA ASP A 133 7.34 11.99 -15.89
C ASP A 133 7.54 10.59 -16.49
N ASP A 134 8.24 9.70 -15.79
CA ASP A 134 8.51 8.33 -16.22
C ASP A 134 7.89 7.32 -15.26
N ARG A 135 6.92 6.53 -15.72
CA ARG A 135 6.27 5.47 -14.92
C ARG A 135 7.04 4.15 -14.96
N SER A 136 8.02 4.00 -15.86
CA SER A 136 8.67 2.73 -16.17
C SER A 136 9.38 2.10 -14.96
N PHE A 137 9.86 2.93 -14.02
CA PHE A 137 10.60 2.47 -12.84
C PHE A 137 9.80 1.52 -11.95
N ASN A 138 8.46 1.64 -11.92
CA ASN A 138 7.63 0.81 -11.07
C ASN A 138 7.09 -0.44 -11.81
N THR A 139 7.05 -0.44 -13.14
CA THR A 139 6.36 -1.47 -13.94
C THR A 139 6.88 -2.90 -13.69
N LYS A 140 8.20 -3.08 -13.56
CA LYS A 140 8.78 -4.42 -13.29
C LYS A 140 8.31 -5.00 -11.96
N ASN A 141 8.37 -4.19 -10.90
CA ASN A 141 7.94 -4.60 -9.55
C ASN A 141 6.44 -4.86 -9.50
N GLN A 142 5.65 -4.08 -10.24
CA GLN A 142 4.21 -4.25 -10.37
C GLN A 142 3.87 -5.61 -10.98
N ILE A 143 4.52 -6.00 -12.08
CA ILE A 143 4.32 -7.30 -12.73
C ILE A 143 4.67 -8.45 -11.79
N ILE A 144 5.82 -8.39 -11.11
CA ILE A 144 6.24 -9.41 -10.16
C ILE A 144 5.18 -9.61 -9.06
N ARG A 145 4.65 -8.51 -8.51
CA ARG A 145 3.60 -8.57 -7.49
C ARG A 145 2.31 -9.19 -8.04
N LEU A 146 1.88 -8.79 -9.23
CA LEU A 146 0.67 -9.34 -9.87
C LEU A 146 0.80 -10.85 -10.17
N ILE A 147 1.99 -11.34 -10.48
CA ILE A 147 2.25 -12.78 -10.67
C ILE A 147 2.30 -13.50 -9.32
N ALA A 148 2.82 -12.88 -8.27
CA ALA A 148 2.94 -13.49 -6.95
C ALA A 148 1.59 -13.64 -6.21
N PHE A 149 0.63 -12.74 -6.46
CA PHE A 149 -0.63 -12.69 -5.72
C PHE A 149 -1.45 -13.98 -5.70
N PRO A 150 -1.65 -14.71 -6.82
CA PRO A 150 -2.37 -15.98 -6.78
C PRO A 150 -1.75 -16.97 -5.80
N PHE A 151 -0.42 -17.06 -5.75
CA PHE A 151 0.28 -17.97 -4.84
C PHE A 151 0.12 -17.53 -3.38
N VAL A 152 0.25 -16.23 -3.11
CA VAL A 152 0.04 -15.67 -1.75
C VAL A 152 -1.40 -15.87 -1.30
N CYS A 153 -2.39 -15.59 -2.16
CA CYS A 153 -3.80 -15.77 -1.85
C CYS A 153 -4.15 -17.25 -1.62
N ALA A 154 -3.59 -18.17 -2.40
CA ALA A 154 -3.80 -19.61 -2.23
C ALA A 154 -3.23 -20.08 -0.88
N LEU A 155 -2.00 -19.68 -0.55
CA LEU A 155 -1.37 -19.99 0.73
C LEU A 155 -2.17 -19.43 1.91
N THR A 156 -2.60 -18.16 1.83
CA THR A 156 -3.40 -17.53 2.89
C THR A 156 -4.76 -18.20 3.05
N ALA A 157 -5.42 -18.60 1.96
CA ALA A 157 -6.68 -19.34 2.02
C ALA A 157 -6.51 -20.70 2.69
N TRP A 158 -5.43 -21.42 2.36
CA TRP A 158 -5.10 -22.70 2.98
C TRP A 158 -4.82 -22.57 4.47
N ILE A 159 -3.95 -21.63 4.87
CA ILE A 159 -3.65 -21.33 6.28
C ILE A 159 -4.92 -20.98 7.05
N THR A 160 -5.76 -20.12 6.48
CA THR A 160 -7.05 -19.72 7.09
C THR A 160 -7.91 -20.93 7.41
N LEU A 161 -8.05 -21.86 6.46
CA LEU A 161 -8.87 -23.05 6.65
C LEU A 161 -8.28 -24.05 7.64
N ILE A 162 -6.95 -24.11 7.77
CA ILE A 162 -6.31 -24.96 8.78
C ILE A 162 -6.55 -24.40 10.18
N ILE A 163 -6.37 -23.09 10.36
CA ILE A 163 -6.58 -22.42 11.66
C ILE A 163 -8.07 -22.45 12.07
N GLY A 164 -8.98 -22.44 11.10
CA GLY A 164 -10.43 -22.44 11.34
C GLY A 164 -11.06 -23.82 11.54
N ARG A 165 -10.28 -24.90 11.47
CA ARG A 165 -10.72 -26.26 11.81
C ARG A 165 -10.46 -26.55 13.27
#